data_AF-A0A523XPG7-F1
#
_entry.id   AF-A0A523XPG7-F1
#
_cell.length_a   1.000
_cell.length_b   1.000
_cell.length_c   1.000
_cell.angle_alpha   90.00
_cell.angle_beta   90.00
_cell.angle_gamma   90.00
#
_symmetry.space_group_name_H-M   'P 1'
#
loop_
_entity.id
_entity.type
_entity.pdbx_description
1 polymer ?
#
loop_
_entity_poly.entity_id
_entity_poly.type
_entity_poly.pdbx_seq_one_letter_code
_entity_poly.pdbx_strand_id
1 'polypeptide(L)' 'MKPGTACVLVGDRETREFSTARLAQRVGYVFQNPDDQLFERTVFGEIAFGPRNLDLSNSEVE' A
#
# COMPACT_ATOMS: atom_id res chain seq x y z
N MET A 1 7.68 -9.26 10.31
CA MET A 1 8.89 -10.11 10.35
C MET A 1 9.91 -9.53 9.37
N LYS A 2 11.19 -9.38 9.75
CA LYS A 2 12.27 -9.04 8.80
C LYS A 2 13.08 -10.32 8.53
N PRO A 3 13.53 -10.59 7.31
CA PRO A 3 14.40 -11.73 7.08
C PRO A 3 15.69 -11.59 7.90
N GLY A 4 16.21 -12.68 8.44
CA GLY A 4 17.44 -12.67 9.26
C GLY A 4 18.70 -12.49 8.40
N THR A 5 18.85 -13.37 7.41
CA THR A 5 20.07 -13.45 6.57
C THR A 5 19.81 -13.24 5.07
N ALA A 6 18.54 -13.23 4.64
CA ALA A 6 18.18 -13.07 3.23
C ALA A 6 17.94 -11.60 2.86
N CYS A 7 18.31 -11.16 1.66
CA CYS A 7 17.96 -9.84 1.14
C CYS A 7 16.67 -9.90 0.33
N VAL A 8 15.80 -8.89 0.50
CA VAL A 8 14.57 -8.72 -0.29
C VAL A 8 14.62 -7.34 -0.92
N LEU A 9 14.49 -7.31 -2.25
CA LEU A 9 14.51 -6.11 -3.06
C LEU A 9 13.12 -5.78 -3.59
N VAL A 10 12.77 -4.49 -3.62
CA VAL A 10 11.63 -3.93 -4.35
C VAL A 10 12.18 -3.09 -5.50
N GLY A 11 12.24 -3.68 -6.68
CA GLY A 11 13.01 -3.13 -7.80
C GLY A 11 14.50 -3.08 -7.44
N ASP A 12 15.04 -1.88 -7.36
CA ASP A 12 16.43 -1.56 -7.03
C ASP A 12 16.67 -1.27 -5.53
N ARG A 13 15.63 -1.37 -4.68
CA ARG A 13 15.68 -0.95 -3.27
C ARG A 13 15.69 -2.13 -2.31
N GLU A 14 16.68 -2.20 -1.41
CA GLU A 14 16.64 -3.16 -0.31
C GLU A 14 15.60 -2.76 0.74
N THR A 15 14.68 -3.67 1.06
CA THR A 15 13.55 -3.39 1.96
C THR A 15 13.94 -2.98 3.38
N ARG A 16 15.17 -3.27 3.82
CA ARG A 16 15.70 -2.86 5.15
C ARG A 16 16.06 -1.38 5.23
N GLU A 17 16.36 -0.76 4.10
CA GLU A 17 16.79 0.64 4.03
C GLU A 17 15.62 1.63 4.05
N PHE A 18 14.40 1.15 3.84
CA PHE A 18 13.20 1.98 3.74
C PHE A 18 12.16 1.58 4.79
N SER A 19 11.36 2.55 5.22
CA SER A 19 10.18 2.25 6.03
C SER A 19 9.13 1.52 5.21
N THR A 20 8.29 0.73 5.88
CA THR A 20 7.14 0.07 5.25
C THR A 20 6.23 1.08 4.55
N ALA A 21 5.98 2.23 5.16
CA ALA A 21 5.18 3.31 4.57
C ALA A 21 5.77 3.80 3.23
N ARG A 22 7.10 3.98 3.15
CA ARG A 22 7.76 4.44 1.91
C ARG A 22 7.80 3.36 0.83
N LEU A 23 7.82 2.09 1.20
CA LEU A 23 7.72 0.97 0.26
C LEU A 23 6.28 0.79 -0.25
N ALA A 24 5.27 1.00 0.60
CA ALA A 24 3.85 0.89 0.25
C ALA A 24 3.40 1.89 -0.83
N GLN A 25 4.09 3.03 -0.94
CA GLN A 25 3.88 3.98 -2.06
C GLN A 25 4.25 3.42 -3.44
N ARG A 26 4.99 2.30 -3.51
CA ARG A 26 5.50 1.70 -4.75
C ARG A 26 4.93 0.31 -5.02
N VAL A 27 4.33 -0.33 -4.03
CA VAL A 27 3.84 -1.71 -4.11
C VAL A 27 2.41 -1.76 -3.57
N GLY A 28 1.49 -2.18 -4.43
CA GLY A 28 0.13 -2.60 -4.03
C GLY A 28 0.09 -4.09 -3.73
N TYR A 29 -0.79 -4.50 -2.82
CA TYR A 29 -1.02 -5.89 -2.48
C TYR A 29 -2.53 -6.18 -2.56
N VAL A 30 -2.87 -7.36 -3.10
CA VAL A 30 -4.25 -7.82 -3.23
C VAL A 30 -4.37 -9.15 -2.51
N PHE A 31 -5.34 -9.25 -1.61
CA PHE A 31 -5.57 -10.45 -0.82
C PHE A 31 -6.20 -11.55 -1.67
N GLN A 32 -6.00 -12.81 -1.30
CA GLN A 32 -6.61 -13.94 -2.00
C GLN A 32 -8.14 -13.96 -1.83
N ASN A 33 -8.62 -13.54 -0.66
CA ASN A 33 -10.03 -13.35 -0.38
C ASN A 33 -10.33 -11.84 -0.41
N PRO A 34 -11.16 -11.35 -1.35
CA PRO A 34 -11.46 -9.92 -1.46
C PRO A 34 -12.24 -9.39 -0.25
N ASP A 35 -13.06 -10.22 0.41
CA ASP A 35 -13.86 -9.80 1.57
C ASP A 35 -13.00 -9.38 2.76
N ASP A 36 -11.78 -9.93 2.87
CA ASP A 36 -10.83 -9.57 3.93
C ASP A 36 -10.10 -8.23 3.65
N GLN A 37 -10.24 -7.68 2.43
CA GLN A 37 -9.60 -6.45 2.00
C GLN A 37 -10.56 -5.25 2.02
N LEU A 38 -11.85 -5.46 1.82
CA LEU A 38 -12.88 -4.41 1.78
C LEU A 38 -13.29 -3.98 3.19
N PHE A 39 -13.33 -2.68 3.47
CA PHE A 39 -13.72 -2.15 4.79
C PHE A 39 -14.57 -0.88 4.74
N GLU A 40 -14.73 -0.26 3.56
CA GLU A 40 -15.58 0.91 3.38
C GLU A 40 -17.03 0.56 3.02
N ARG A 41 -17.93 1.51 3.26
CA ARG A 41 -19.37 1.32 2.98
C ARG A 41 -19.74 1.55 1.53
N THR A 42 -18.86 2.16 0.75
CA THR A 42 -19.12 2.54 -0.65
C THR A 42 -17.90 2.23 -1.50
N VAL A 43 -18.13 1.91 -2.77
CA VAL A 43 -17.05 1.68 -3.74
C VAL A 43 -16.13 2.90 -3.83
N PHE A 44 -16.69 4.11 -3.87
CA PHE A 44 -15.88 5.33 -3.89
C PHE A 44 -15.03 5.48 -2.62
N GLY A 45 -15.61 5.24 -1.44
CA GLY A 45 -14.87 5.27 -0.17
C GLY A 45 -13.67 4.33 -0.17
N GLU A 46 -13.88 3.09 -0.63
CA GLU A 46 -12.85 2.06 -0.70
C GLU A 46 -11.69 2.49 -1.62
N ILE A 47 -12.01 2.96 -2.84
CA ILE A 47 -10.99 3.38 -3.82
C ILE A 47 -10.29 4.68 -3.39
N ALA A 48 -11.00 5.61 -2.75
CA ALA A 48 -10.46 6.88 -2.30
C ALA A 48 -9.57 6.77 -1.05
N PHE A 49 -9.66 5.67 -0.28
CA PHE A 49 -8.90 5.50 0.96
C PHE A 49 -7.38 5.60 0.74
N GLY A 50 -6.84 4.86 -0.24
CA GLY A 50 -5.41 4.87 -0.56
C GLY A 50 -4.89 6.26 -0.92
N PRO A 51 -5.46 6.93 -1.94
CA PRO A 51 -5.10 8.30 -2.32
C PRO A 51 -5.17 9.31 -1.17
N ARG A 52 -6.21 9.27 -0.33
CA ARG A 52 -6.33 10.16 0.84
C ARG A 52 -5.25 9.88 1.88
N ASN A 53 -4.90 8.62 2.11
CA ASN A 53 -3.82 8.24 3.01
C ASN A 53 -2.42 8.62 2.46
N LEU A 54 -2.34 9.01 1.19
CA LEU A 54 -1.15 9.61 0.57
C LEU A 54 -1.20 11.14 0.54
N ASP A 55 -2.19 11.76 1.20
CA ASP A 55 -2.41 13.21 1.25
C ASP A 55 -2.60 13.85 -0.14
N LEU A 56 -3.17 13.10 -1.11
CA LEU A 56 -3.52 13.66 -2.42
C LEU A 56 -4.70 14.63 -2.32
N SER A 57 -4.71 15.61 -3.23
CA SER A 57 -5.75 16.65 -3.23
C SER A 57 -7.12 16.09 -3.60
N ASN A 58 -8.20 16.72 -3.14
CA ASN A 58 -9.56 16.28 -3.51
C ASN A 58 -9.75 16.20 -5.03
N SER A 59 -9.15 17.11 -5.80
CA SER A 59 -9.18 17.10 -7.27
C SER A 59 -8.47 15.90 -7.92
N GLU A 60 -7.58 15.22 -7.19
CA GLU A 60 -6.93 13.99 -7.66
C GLU A 60 -7.68 12.73 -7.20
N VAL A 61 -8.60 12.86 -6.24
CA VAL A 61 -9.36 11.75 -5.65
C VAL A 61 -10.78 11.65 -6.23
N GLU A 62 -11.37 12.78 -6.63
CA GLU A 62 -12.68 12.88 -7.31
C GLU A 62 -12.56 12.72 -8.83
#